data_AF-A0A847JC15-F1
#
_entry.id   AF-A0A847JC15-F1
#
_cell.length_a   1.000
_cell.length_b   1.000
_cell.length_c   1.000
_cell.angle_alpha   90.00
_cell.angle_beta   90.00
_cell.angle_gamma   90.00
#
_symmetry.space_group_name_H-M   'P 1'
#
loop_
_entity.id
_entity.type
_entity.pdbx_description
1 polymer ?
#
loop_
_entity_poly.entity_id
_entity_poly.type
_entity_poly.pdbx_seq_one_letter_code
_entity_poly.pdbx_strand_id
1 'polypeptide(L)'
;MSEPAPQPATRDTYVKDGAAIYERSFRIIRSETDLTRFATPVEERTAVRIIHSCGMVEIAADIAFAPGACAAAEAALAAGA
;
A
#
# COMPACT_ATOMS: atom_id res chain seq x y z
N MET A 1 52.21 2.18 -8.86
CA MET A 1 51.00 1.50 -9.35
C MET A 1 49.83 2.37 -8.96
N SER A 2 49.28 3.14 -9.90
CA SER A 2 48.17 4.05 -9.60
C SER A 2 46.88 3.25 -9.41
N GLU A 3 46.15 3.53 -8.35
CA GLU A 3 44.76 3.07 -8.19
C GLU A 3 43.92 3.52 -9.39
N PRO A 4 43.03 2.67 -9.91
CA PRO A 4 42.10 3.10 -10.94
C PRO A 4 41.14 4.15 -10.34
N ALA A 5 40.87 5.21 -11.09
CA ALA A 5 39.91 6.24 -10.69
C ALA A 5 38.53 5.62 -10.41
N PRO A 6 37.76 6.12 -9.42
CA PRO A 6 36.43 5.61 -9.14
C PRO A 6 35.54 5.73 -10.37
N GLN A 7 34.98 4.59 -10.80
CA GLN A 7 34.05 4.55 -11.92
C GLN A 7 32.82 5.41 -11.58
N PRO A 8 32.37 6.31 -12.48
CA PRO A 8 31.18 7.12 -12.23
C PRO A 8 29.96 6.21 -12.02
N ALA A 9 29.17 6.49 -10.98
CA ALA A 9 27.95 5.75 -10.68
C ALA A 9 27.01 5.77 -11.89
N THR A 10 26.85 4.63 -12.56
CA THR A 10 25.95 4.50 -13.70
C THR A 10 24.52 4.27 -13.21
N ARG A 11 23.58 5.14 -13.66
CA ARG A 11 22.11 4.98 -13.72
C ARG A 11 21.44 4.35 -12.48
N ASP A 12 20.79 5.20 -11.69
CA ASP A 12 19.73 4.93 -10.70
C ASP A 12 19.59 3.47 -10.25
N THR A 13 20.16 3.15 -9.08
CA THR A 13 19.88 1.87 -8.41
C THR A 13 18.52 1.95 -7.73
N TYR A 14 17.51 1.26 -8.27
CA TYR A 14 16.16 1.18 -7.71
C TYR A 14 15.61 -0.26 -7.76
N VAL A 15 14.62 -0.53 -6.91
CA VAL A 15 13.95 -1.84 -6.84
C VAL A 15 13.12 -2.04 -8.11
N LYS A 16 13.32 -3.17 -8.78
CA LYS A 16 12.59 -3.56 -10.00
C LYS A 16 11.65 -4.75 -9.78
N ASP A 17 11.71 -5.37 -8.61
CA ASP A 17 10.83 -6.47 -8.23
C ASP A 17 9.47 -5.95 -7.78
N GLY A 18 8.41 -6.32 -8.50
CA GLY A 18 7.06 -5.82 -8.24
C GLY A 18 6.53 -6.22 -6.86
N ALA A 19 6.83 -7.43 -6.40
CA ALA A 19 6.38 -7.90 -5.08
C ALA A 19 7.06 -7.12 -3.95
N ALA A 20 8.37 -6.89 -4.06
CA ALA A 20 9.14 -6.08 -3.11
C ALA A 20 8.68 -4.61 -3.10
N ILE A 21 8.29 -4.07 -4.27
CA ILE A 21 7.69 -2.72 -4.36
C ILE A 21 6.35 -2.69 -3.61
N TYR A 22 5.47 -3.67 -3.84
CA TYR A 22 4.18 -3.78 -3.14
C TYR A 22 4.35 -3.91 -1.62
N GLU A 23 5.24 -4.80 -1.19
CA GLU A 23 5.54 -5.02 0.22
C GLU A 23 6.01 -3.73 0.88
N ARG A 24 6.98 -3.04 0.26
CA ARG A 24 7.51 -1.78 0.77
C ARG A 24 6.46 -0.68 0.76
N SER A 25 5.65 -0.56 -0.30
CA SER A 25 4.58 0.43 -0.40
C SER A 25 3.54 0.24 0.71
N PHE A 26 3.04 -0.99 0.90
CA PHE A 26 2.04 -1.26 1.93
C PHE A 26 2.58 -1.10 3.35
N ARG A 27 3.87 -1.37 3.55
CA ARG A 27 4.54 -1.10 4.83
C ARG A 27 4.59 0.41 5.10
N ILE A 28 4.99 1.21 4.11
CA ILE A 28 5.04 2.68 4.21
C ILE A 28 3.65 3.25 4.49
N ILE A 29 2.63 2.83 3.73
CA ILE A 29 1.25 3.30 3.93
C ILE A 29 0.78 3.03 5.36
N ARG A 30 0.98 1.81 5.88
CA ARG A 30 0.58 1.47 7.25
C ARG A 30 1.36 2.24 8.33
N SER A 31 2.60 2.64 8.06
CA SER A 31 3.37 3.45 9.01
C SER A 31 3.00 4.93 8.99
N GLU A 32 2.43 5.44 7.89
CA GLU A 32 2.17 6.88 7.69
C GLU A 32 0.68 7.24 7.79
N THR A 33 -0.22 6.25 7.73
CA THR A 33 -1.66 6.46 7.74
C THR A 33 -2.26 6.20 9.12
N ASP A 34 -3.13 7.09 9.60
CA ASP A 34 -4.02 6.77 10.73
C ASP A 34 -5.12 5.79 10.27
N LEU A 35 -4.95 4.52 10.63
CA LEU A 35 -5.88 3.44 10.31
C LEU A 35 -6.80 3.08 11.50
N THR A 36 -6.69 3.79 12.64
CA THR A 36 -7.38 3.41 13.89
C THR A 36 -8.90 3.43 13.78
N ARG A 37 -9.44 4.19 12.82
CA ARG A 37 -10.88 4.30 12.54
C ARG A 37 -11.47 3.09 11.80
N PHE A 38 -10.67 2.22 11.21
CA PHE A 38 -11.14 1.04 10.50
C PHE A 38 -11.26 -0.12 11.48
N ALA A 39 -12.50 -0.52 11.76
CA ALA A 39 -12.82 -1.43 12.86
C ALA A 39 -12.52 -2.90 12.52
N THR A 40 -12.47 -3.24 11.22
CA THR A 40 -12.27 -4.61 10.78
C THR A 40 -11.02 -4.75 9.90
N PRO A 41 -10.38 -5.94 9.90
CA PRO A 41 -9.24 -6.20 9.02
C PRO A 41 -9.56 -6.04 7.52
N VAL A 42 -10.82 -6.23 7.10
CA VAL A 42 -11.22 -6.05 5.70
C VAL A 42 -11.37 -4.56 5.34
N GLU A 43 -11.86 -3.72 6.26
CA GLU A 43 -11.89 -2.27 6.08
C GLU A 43 -10.48 -1.70 5.99
N GLU A 44 -9.57 -2.07 6.90
CA GLU A 44 -8.18 -1.62 6.88
C GLU A 44 -7.48 -2.04 5.57
N ARG A 45 -7.58 -3.31 5.17
CA ARG A 45 -6.99 -3.79 3.91
C ARG A 45 -7.54 -3.05 2.70
N THR A 46 -8.84 -2.75 2.68
CA THR A 46 -9.48 -2.00 1.60
C THR A 46 -8.95 -0.57 1.56
N ALA A 47 -8.87 0.11 2.71
CA ALA A 47 -8.35 1.46 2.82
C ALA A 47 -6.88 1.56 2.34
N VAL A 48 -6.02 0.63 2.76
CA VAL A 48 -4.61 0.56 2.30
C VAL A 48 -4.52 0.44 0.78
N ARG A 49 -5.41 -0.33 0.14
CA ARG A 49 -5.44 -0.46 -1.33
C ARG A 49 -5.93 0.80 -2.04
N ILE A 50 -6.90 1.50 -1.46
CA ILE A 50 -7.36 2.81 -1.98
C ILE A 50 -6.20 3.80 -1.94
N ILE A 51 -5.54 3.94 -0.79
CA ILE A 51 -4.38 4.83 -0.61
C ILE A 51 -3.25 4.48 -1.57
N HIS A 52 -2.93 3.19 -1.72
CA HIS A 52 -1.90 2.73 -2.66
C HIS A 52 -2.20 3.16 -4.10
N SER A 53 -3.47 3.15 -4.51
CA SER A 53 -3.88 3.50 -5.87
C SER A 53 -3.72 4.98 -6.20
N CYS A 54 -3.79 5.86 -5.21
CA CYS A 54 -3.76 7.32 -5.40
C CYS A 54 -2.54 8.02 -4.80
N GLY A 55 -1.78 7.34 -3.93
CA GLY A 55 -0.58 7.89 -3.29
C GLY A 55 -0.84 8.94 -2.20
N MET A 56 -2.07 9.04 -1.68
CA MET A 56 -2.49 10.04 -0.69
C MET A 56 -2.88 9.37 0.62
N VAL A 57 -2.07 9.51 1.67
CA VAL A 57 -2.32 8.88 2.98
C VAL A 57 -3.48 9.55 3.73
N GLU A 58 -3.65 10.85 3.52
CA GLU A 58 -4.68 11.70 4.11
C GLU A 58 -6.11 11.31 3.71
N ILE A 59 -6.30 10.64 2.56
CA ILE A 59 -7.63 10.20 2.11
C ILE A 59 -8.26 9.19 3.07
N ALA A 60 -7.47 8.59 3.97
CA ALA A 60 -8.00 7.77 5.06
C ALA A 60 -9.07 8.50 5.88
N ALA A 61 -9.02 9.83 6.00
CA ALA A 61 -10.03 10.66 6.67
C ALA A 61 -11.36 10.74 5.90
N ASP A 62 -11.35 10.53 4.59
CA ASP A 62 -12.53 10.63 3.74
C ASP A 62 -13.20 9.28 3.44
N ILE A 63 -12.51 8.16 3.72
CA ILE A 63 -13.06 6.81 3.50
C ILE A 63 -14.12 6.49 4.56
N ALA A 64 -15.34 6.19 4.12
CA ALA A 64 -16.41 5.71 4.99
C ALA A 64 -17.00 4.40 4.46
N PHE A 65 -17.17 3.43 5.37
CA PHE A 65 -17.84 2.17 5.09
C PHE A 65 -19.19 2.15 5.81
N ALA A 66 -20.26 1.77 5.12
CA ALA A 66 -21.51 1.47 5.80
C ALA A 66 -21.30 0.25 6.73
N PRO A 67 -22.02 0.15 7.86
CA PRO A 67 -21.85 -0.95 8.80
C PRO A 67 -21.96 -2.32 8.10
N GLY A 68 -20.91 -3.14 8.19
CA GLY A 68 -20.86 -4.48 7.60
C GLY A 68 -20.63 -4.54 6.07
N ALA A 69 -20.48 -3.39 5.39
CA ALA A 69 -20.37 -3.35 3.93
C ALA A 69 -19.18 -4.16 3.38
N CYS A 70 -18.00 -4.02 3.98
CA CYS A 70 -16.81 -4.75 3.53
C CYS A 70 -16.94 -6.26 3.71
N ALA A 71 -17.51 -6.73 4.82
CA ALA A 71 -17.72 -8.15 5.07
C ALA A 71 -18.78 -8.74 4.11
N ALA A 72 -19.88 -7.99 3.87
CA ALA A 72 -20.90 -8.40 2.91
C ALA A 72 -20.34 -8.48 1.48
N ALA A 73 -19.51 -7.50 1.08
CA ALA A 73 -18.85 -7.50 -0.22
C ALA A 73 -17.87 -8.67 -0.37
N GLU A 74 -17.04 -8.93 0.64
CA GLU A 74 -16.10 -10.07 0.63
C GLU A 74 -16.83 -11.41 0.52
N ALA A 75 -17.92 -11.59 1.27
CA ALA A 75 -18.77 -12.78 1.19
C ALA A 75 -19.46 -12.92 -0.18
N ALA A 76 -19.98 -11.83 -0.74
CA ALA A 76 -20.64 -11.84 -2.05
C ALA A 76 -19.67 -12.21 -3.18
N LEU A 77 -18.46 -11.61 -3.17
CA LEU A 77 -17.41 -11.94 -4.13
C LEU A 77 -16.96 -13.40 -4.00
N ALA A 78 -16.84 -13.93 -2.77
CA ALA A 78 -16.53 -15.34 -2.55
C ALA A 78 -17.65 -16.28 -3.04
N ALA A 79 -18.90 -15.80 -3.06
CA ALA A 79 -20.06 -16.53 -3.59
C ALA A 79 -20.28 -16.34 -5.11
N GLY A 80 -19.46 -15.52 -5.78
CA GLY A 80 -19.51 -15.30 -7.23
C GLY A 80 -20.48 -14.22 -7.71
N ALA A 81 -20.85 -13.28 -6.83
CA ALA A 81 -21.59 -12.07 -7.22
C ALA A 81 -20.79 -11.16 -8.16
#